data_AF-A0A2V9KWC4-F1
#
_entry.id   AF-A0A2V9KWC4-F1
#
_cell.length_a   1.000
_cell.length_b   1.000
_cell.length_c   1.000
_cell.angle_alpha   90.00
_cell.angle_beta   90.00
_cell.angle_gamma   90.00
#
_symmetry.space_group_name_H-M   'P 1'
#
loop_
_entity.id
_entity.type
_entity.pdbx_description
1 polymer ?
#
loop_
_entity_poly.entity_id
_entity_poly.type
_entity_poly.pdbx_seq_one_letter_code
_entity_poly.pdbx_strand_id
1 'polypeptide(L)'
;MPELRKDPVTGRWVIIATDRAKRPTDFVRERVQIRGTGFCPFCYKNESKTPPEVLAYRSDASARDTPGWTLRVVPNKFPALGIEGTLNRQGEGLYDKMNGIGAHEVIIETPDHNLTLATMPVARIEDVLWAFRDRVLDLKKDRRFKYILIFKNHGDAAGASLEHTHSQLIALPVVPKRVIEEVEGAKEYYSYRERCVFCDIIRQEAESGVRVIAENQEFIAMAPFAPRFPFEMWLLPKPHRSAFEESQKSEFEQLASILKDMLVRLDKVLDYPAYNYIIHTSPFPDVSNDYYHWHLEIMPKLTKMAGFEWGTGFYINPTPPEESAKFLREASVEATVSSQ
;
A
#
# COMPACT_ATOMS: atom_id res chain seq x y z
N MET A 1 1.96 -20.85 -24.07
CA MET A 1 2.94 -19.90 -24.67
C MET A 1 2.98 -18.67 -23.79
N PRO A 2 4.15 -18.06 -23.57
CA PRO A 2 4.24 -16.79 -22.84
C PRO A 2 3.58 -15.65 -23.61
N GLU A 3 3.02 -14.69 -22.89
CA GLU A 3 2.34 -13.50 -23.43
C GLU A 3 3.02 -12.23 -22.90
N LEU A 4 3.06 -11.17 -23.71
CA LEU A 4 3.51 -9.83 -23.29
C LEU A 4 2.29 -8.92 -23.10
N ARG A 5 2.14 -8.37 -21.91
CA ARG A 5 1.07 -7.41 -21.59
C ARG A 5 1.65 -6.07 -21.21
N LYS A 6 1.05 -5.00 -21.71
CA LYS A 6 1.48 -3.62 -21.42
C LYS A 6 0.54 -3.00 -20.40
N ASP A 7 1.11 -2.40 -19.35
CA ASP A 7 0.38 -1.55 -18.42
C ASP A 7 -0.03 -0.26 -19.14
N PRO A 8 -1.33 0.07 -19.25
CA PRO A 8 -1.79 1.27 -19.94
C PRO A 8 -1.41 2.56 -19.19
N VAL A 9 -1.10 2.50 -17.90
CA VAL A 9 -0.73 3.67 -17.11
C VAL A 9 0.74 4.04 -17.34
N THR A 10 1.67 3.13 -17.03
CA THR A 10 3.12 3.43 -17.10
C THR A 10 3.80 3.01 -18.40
N GLY A 11 3.06 2.34 -19.29
CA GLY A 11 3.58 1.83 -20.56
C GLY A 11 4.57 0.67 -20.41
N ARG A 12 4.78 0.15 -19.20
CA ARG A 12 5.69 -0.96 -18.92
C ARG A 12 5.14 -2.28 -19.47
N TRP A 13 6.04 -3.14 -19.95
CA TRP A 13 5.71 -4.51 -20.36
C TRP A 13 5.97 -5.53 -19.25
N VAL A 14 5.08 -6.53 -19.17
CA VAL A 14 5.18 -7.68 -18.28
C VAL A 14 5.05 -8.95 -19.12
N ILE A 15 5.91 -9.93 -18.84
CA ILE A 15 5.86 -11.26 -19.43
C ILE A 15 5.02 -12.18 -18.54
N ILE A 16 3.90 -12.67 -19.05
CA ILE A 16 3.09 -13.71 -18.41
C ILE A 16 3.59 -15.08 -18.90
N ALA A 17 4.23 -15.85 -18.01
CA ALA A 17 4.93 -17.09 -18.35
C ALA A 17 4.44 -18.28 -17.52
N THR A 18 3.30 -18.86 -17.90
CA THR A 18 2.62 -19.94 -17.14
C THR A 18 3.47 -21.19 -16.93
N ASP A 19 4.35 -21.56 -17.86
CA ASP A 19 5.20 -22.74 -17.73
C ASP A 19 6.24 -22.62 -16.61
N ARG A 20 6.57 -21.39 -16.16
CA ARG A 20 7.43 -21.19 -14.99
C ARG A 20 6.77 -21.63 -13.69
N ALA A 21 5.44 -21.61 -13.60
CA ALA A 21 4.74 -22.06 -12.41
C ALA A 21 4.97 -23.55 -12.07
N LYS A 22 5.43 -24.34 -13.05
CA LYS A 22 5.77 -25.76 -12.88
C LYS A 22 7.13 -25.98 -12.21
N ARG A 23 7.95 -24.93 -12.03
CA ARG A 23 9.26 -25.02 -11.39
C ARG A 23 9.09 -24.89 -9.87
N PRO A 24 9.45 -25.93 -9.08
CA PRO A 24 9.26 -25.91 -7.63
C PRO A 24 9.99 -24.76 -6.92
N THR A 25 11.07 -24.27 -7.51
CA THR A 25 11.93 -23.21 -6.94
C THR A 25 11.44 -21.79 -7.20
N ASP A 26 10.49 -21.60 -8.12
CA ASP A 26 10.10 -20.26 -8.57
C ASP A 26 9.08 -19.61 -7.62
N PHE A 27 8.47 -20.38 -6.70
CA PHE A 27 7.58 -19.87 -5.67
C PHE A 27 8.19 -20.05 -4.27
N VAL A 28 8.34 -18.94 -3.55
CA VAL A 28 8.65 -18.93 -2.12
C VAL A 28 7.33 -19.08 -1.37
N ARG A 29 7.11 -20.22 -0.73
CA ARG A 29 5.95 -20.49 0.14
C ARG A 29 6.39 -20.48 1.60
N GLU A 30 6.87 -19.33 2.06
CA GLU A 30 7.22 -19.13 3.47
C GLU A 30 6.03 -18.48 4.18
N ARG A 31 5.40 -19.27 5.06
CA ARG A 31 4.32 -18.82 5.92
C ARG A 31 4.86 -17.81 6.93
N VAL A 32 4.24 -16.63 7.01
CA VAL A 32 4.55 -15.64 8.04
C VAL A 32 4.11 -16.19 9.39
N GLN A 33 5.03 -16.18 10.36
CA GLN A 33 4.77 -16.61 11.74
C GLN A 33 4.96 -15.43 12.68
N ILE A 34 3.94 -15.13 13.48
CA ILE A 34 4.03 -14.19 14.60
C ILE A 34 4.26 -15.02 15.85
N ARG A 35 5.43 -14.89 16.47
CA ARG A 35 5.83 -15.73 17.59
C ARG A 35 5.41 -15.10 18.92
N GLY A 36 5.44 -13.77 19.03
CA GLY A 36 5.05 -13.06 20.25
C GLY A 36 5.92 -13.37 21.48
N THR A 37 7.01 -14.13 21.33
CA THR A 37 7.86 -14.60 22.43
C THR A 37 9.07 -13.71 22.71
N GLY A 38 9.11 -12.49 22.16
CA GLY A 38 10.27 -11.58 22.24
C GLY A 38 9.93 -10.20 22.76
N PHE A 39 10.97 -9.44 23.15
CA PHE A 39 10.81 -8.02 23.44
C PHE A 39 10.41 -7.28 22.16
N CYS A 40 9.30 -6.54 22.23
CA CYS A 40 8.84 -5.71 21.13
C CYS A 40 8.60 -4.27 21.63
N PRO A 41 9.22 -3.25 21.00
CA PRO A 41 9.03 -1.85 21.41
C PRO A 41 7.63 -1.30 21.11
N PHE A 42 6.87 -1.96 20.23
CA PHE A 42 5.52 -1.53 19.83
C PHE A 42 4.40 -2.15 20.68
N CYS A 43 4.72 -3.12 21.53
CA CYS A 43 3.75 -3.71 22.44
C CYS A 43 3.20 -2.67 23.43
N TYR A 44 1.96 -2.90 23.84
CA TYR A 44 1.33 -2.21 24.96
C TYR A 44 2.23 -2.20 26.21
N LYS A 45 2.27 -1.08 26.94
CA LYS A 45 3.15 -0.82 28.11
C LYS A 45 4.64 -0.60 27.79
N ASN A 46 5.03 -0.65 26.52
CA ASN A 46 6.40 -0.32 26.08
C ASN A 46 6.48 1.06 25.41
N GLU A 47 5.56 1.99 25.71
CA GLU A 47 5.49 3.31 25.06
C GLU A 47 6.79 4.11 25.22
N SER A 48 7.49 3.93 26.34
CA SER A 48 8.82 4.53 26.61
C SER A 48 9.96 3.99 25.72
N LYS A 49 9.70 2.97 24.90
CA LYS A 49 10.69 2.33 24.01
C LYS A 49 10.61 2.85 22.58
N THR A 50 9.59 3.67 22.28
CA THR A 50 9.47 4.42 21.03
C THR A 50 9.79 5.90 21.27
N PRO A 51 10.07 6.69 20.22
CA PRO A 51 9.97 8.14 20.32
C PRO A 51 8.56 8.58 20.77
N PRO A 52 8.40 9.82 21.26
CA PRO A 52 7.09 10.35 21.66
C PRO A 52 6.07 10.30 20.53
N GLU A 53 4.83 9.92 20.85
CA GLU A 53 3.75 9.82 19.87
C GLU A 53 3.41 11.18 19.27
N VAL A 54 3.23 11.24 17.95
CA VAL A 54 2.75 12.44 17.23
C VAL A 54 1.24 12.39 16.98
N LEU A 55 0.65 11.20 17.05
CA LEU A 55 -0.79 10.94 17.02
C LEU A 55 -1.05 9.69 17.86
N ALA A 56 -2.16 9.66 18.59
CA ALA A 56 -2.66 8.44 19.21
C ALA A 56 -4.17 8.47 19.26
N TYR A 57 -4.80 7.34 18.93
CA TYR A 57 -6.22 7.12 19.21
C TYR A 57 -6.33 6.36 20.51
N ARG A 58 -7.27 6.80 21.36
CA ARG A 58 -7.44 6.31 22.74
C ARG A 58 -8.92 6.10 23.00
N SER A 59 -9.23 5.05 23.75
CA SER A 59 -10.61 4.74 24.16
C SER A 59 -11.01 5.47 25.45
N ASP A 60 -10.03 6.06 26.15
CA ASP A 60 -10.17 6.77 27.41
C ASP A 60 -9.40 8.10 27.38
N ALA A 61 -9.44 8.85 28.49
CA ALA A 61 -8.68 10.08 28.69
C ALA A 61 -7.23 9.81 29.16
N SER A 62 -6.63 8.67 28.78
CA SER A 62 -5.24 8.34 29.14
C SER A 62 -4.25 9.40 28.63
N ALA A 63 -3.17 9.58 29.40
CA ALA A 63 -2.14 10.57 29.07
C ALA A 63 -1.32 10.15 27.83
N ARG A 64 -0.76 11.13 27.15
CA ARG A 64 0.17 10.94 26.03
C ARG A 64 1.33 10.03 26.45
N ASP A 65 1.77 9.14 25.56
CA ASP A 65 2.87 8.20 25.77
C ASP A 65 2.66 7.24 26.95
N THR A 66 1.40 6.98 27.32
CA THR A 66 1.02 5.98 28.32
C THR A 66 0.04 4.94 27.74
N PRO A 67 -0.15 3.79 28.42
CA PRO A 67 -1.15 2.79 28.04
C PRO A 67 -2.58 3.38 27.95
N GLY A 68 -3.43 2.80 27.09
CA GLY A 68 -4.83 3.23 26.85
C GLY A 68 -5.15 3.54 25.38
N TRP A 69 -4.12 3.49 24.53
CA TRP A 69 -4.22 3.69 23.09
C TRP A 69 -4.72 2.45 22.35
N THR A 70 -5.41 2.70 21.24
CA THR A 70 -5.84 1.71 20.25
C THR A 70 -4.96 1.74 19.00
N LEU A 71 -4.37 2.89 18.69
CA LEU A 71 -3.40 3.11 17.63
C LEU A 71 -2.43 4.22 18.06
N ARG A 72 -1.15 4.12 17.67
CA ARG A 72 -0.15 5.18 17.88
C ARG A 72 0.65 5.43 16.62
N VAL A 73 0.96 6.70 16.35
CA VAL A 73 1.94 7.11 15.36
C VAL A 73 3.12 7.74 16.08
N VAL A 74 4.32 7.26 15.77
CA VAL A 74 5.58 7.74 16.35
C VAL A 74 6.57 8.05 15.22
N PRO A 75 7.48 9.02 15.40
CA PRO A 75 8.64 9.13 14.52
C PRO A 75 9.42 7.81 14.50
N ASN A 76 9.94 7.44 13.34
CA ASN A 76 10.83 6.30 13.24
C ASN A 76 12.11 6.60 14.03
N LYS A 77 12.54 5.66 14.89
CA LYS A 77 13.76 5.79 15.71
C LYS A 77 15.03 5.88 14.87
N PHE A 78 15.02 5.27 13.68
CA PHE A 78 16.11 5.28 12.71
C PHE A 78 15.57 5.83 11.39
N PRO A 79 15.27 7.14 11.33
CA PRO A 79 14.59 7.71 10.19
C PRO A 79 15.53 7.76 8.98
N ALA A 80 14.98 7.55 7.77
CA ALA A 80 15.75 7.65 6.54
C ALA A 80 16.04 9.12 6.16
N LEU A 81 15.26 10.04 6.69
CA LEU A 81 15.30 11.48 6.45
C LEU A 81 15.07 12.25 7.75
N GLY A 82 15.73 13.40 7.91
CA GLY A 82 15.57 14.27 9.08
C GLY A 82 14.52 15.35 8.85
N ILE A 83 13.67 15.61 9.85
CA ILE A 83 12.60 16.61 9.72
C ILE A 83 13.11 18.06 9.84
N GLU A 84 14.18 18.26 10.59
CA GLU A 84 14.79 19.56 10.88
C GLU A 84 15.78 20.00 9.80
N GLY A 85 15.88 21.31 9.57
CA GLY A 85 16.88 21.92 8.69
C GLY A 85 16.33 22.47 7.37
N THR A 86 17.21 22.68 6.40
CA THR A 86 16.86 23.22 5.08
C THR A 86 17.26 22.26 3.97
N LEU A 87 16.59 22.33 2.82
CA LEU A 87 16.86 21.43 1.69
C LEU A 87 18.28 21.60 1.13
N ASN A 88 18.81 22.83 1.11
CA ASN A 88 20.14 23.13 0.55
C ASN A 88 20.38 22.49 -0.83
N ARG A 89 19.47 22.73 -1.79
CA ARG A 89 19.58 22.19 -3.16
C ARG A 89 20.74 22.87 -3.88
N GLN A 90 21.66 22.08 -4.41
CA GLN A 90 22.84 22.57 -5.12
C GLN A 90 23.27 21.58 -6.20
N GLY A 91 23.80 22.13 -7.29
CA GLY A 91 24.49 21.36 -8.31
C GLY A 91 25.95 21.11 -7.94
N GLU A 92 26.44 19.94 -8.32
CA GLU A 92 27.85 19.57 -8.34
C GLU A 92 28.19 19.17 -9.79
N GLY A 93 28.38 20.19 -10.63
CA GLY A 93 28.52 20.00 -12.08
C GLY A 93 27.21 19.48 -12.70
N LEU A 94 27.24 18.26 -13.23
CA LEU A 94 26.07 17.56 -13.77
C LEU A 94 25.20 16.92 -12.68
N TYR A 95 25.75 16.71 -11.48
CA TYR A 95 25.06 16.00 -10.40
C TYR A 95 24.24 16.97 -9.56
N ASP A 96 23.10 16.49 -9.04
CA ASP A 96 22.32 17.22 -8.05
C ASP A 96 22.51 16.62 -6.66
N LYS A 97 22.64 17.48 -5.64
CA LYS A 97 22.61 17.07 -4.24
C LYS A 97 21.76 18.00 -3.38
N MET A 98 21.18 17.45 -2.32
CA MET A 98 20.42 18.17 -1.32
C MET A 98 20.52 17.45 0.04
N ASN A 99 20.19 18.14 1.12
CA ASN A 99 20.09 17.54 2.44
C ASN A 99 18.92 16.54 2.49
N GLY A 100 19.09 15.46 3.27
CA GLY A 100 18.06 14.44 3.46
C GLY A 100 16.91 14.89 4.37
N ILE A 101 16.15 15.90 3.92
CA ILE A 101 15.02 16.44 4.66
C ILE A 101 13.75 15.65 4.35
N GLY A 102 13.02 15.24 5.38
CA GLY A 102 11.81 14.42 5.27
C GLY A 102 11.25 14.04 6.63
N ALA A 103 10.08 13.43 6.64
CA ALA A 103 9.53 12.79 7.83
C ALA A 103 9.50 11.28 7.60
N HIS A 104 9.86 10.49 8.61
CA HIS A 104 9.70 9.05 8.59
C HIS A 104 8.94 8.65 9.86
N GLU A 105 7.72 8.17 9.70
CA GLU A 105 6.82 7.82 10.79
C GLU A 105 6.42 6.35 10.73
N VAL A 106 6.19 5.77 11.91
CA VAL A 106 5.68 4.40 12.09
C VAL A 106 4.29 4.50 12.70
N ILE A 107 3.33 3.84 12.05
CA ILE A 107 1.95 3.71 12.50
C ILE A 107 1.82 2.32 13.13
N ILE A 108 1.75 2.27 14.45
CA ILE A 108 1.52 1.06 15.24
C ILE A 108 0.01 0.82 15.29
N GLU A 109 -0.45 -0.18 14.55
CA GLU A 109 -1.86 -0.33 14.17
C GLU A 109 -2.74 -0.89 15.31
N THR A 110 -2.13 -1.52 16.32
CA THR A 110 -2.82 -2.13 17.46
C THR A 110 -1.87 -2.34 18.64
N PRO A 111 -2.35 -2.32 19.89
CA PRO A 111 -1.57 -2.73 21.06
C PRO A 111 -1.33 -4.24 21.15
N ASP A 112 -2.15 -5.05 20.47
CA ASP A 112 -2.04 -6.51 20.45
C ASP A 112 -1.02 -6.97 19.41
N HIS A 113 0.04 -7.63 19.89
CA HIS A 113 1.14 -8.12 19.07
C HIS A 113 0.72 -9.19 18.06
N ASN A 114 -0.29 -9.99 18.39
CA ASN A 114 -0.65 -11.18 17.63
C ASN A 114 -1.69 -10.89 16.53
N LEU A 115 -2.24 -9.69 16.49
CA LEU A 115 -3.18 -9.29 15.44
C LEU A 115 -2.45 -8.81 14.19
N THR A 116 -3.02 -9.12 13.04
CA THR A 116 -2.68 -8.53 11.73
C THR A 116 -3.87 -7.71 11.23
N LEU A 117 -3.68 -6.93 10.16
CA LEU A 117 -4.79 -6.26 9.48
C LEU A 117 -5.86 -7.25 8.99
N ALA A 118 -5.49 -8.48 8.64
CA ALA A 118 -6.45 -9.52 8.24
C ALA A 118 -7.30 -10.02 9.43
N THR A 119 -6.73 -10.09 10.63
CA THR A 119 -7.41 -10.67 11.81
C THR A 119 -8.05 -9.64 12.73
N MET A 120 -7.66 -8.36 12.66
CA MET A 120 -8.24 -7.32 13.53
C MET A 120 -9.67 -6.92 13.10
N PRO A 121 -10.49 -6.34 14.00
CA PRO A 121 -11.81 -5.82 13.64
C PRO A 121 -11.75 -4.72 12.57
N VAL A 122 -12.76 -4.64 11.70
CA VAL A 122 -12.80 -3.66 10.58
C VAL A 122 -12.68 -2.22 11.08
N ALA A 123 -13.36 -1.88 12.19
CA ALA A 123 -13.28 -0.55 12.79
C ALA A 123 -11.83 -0.14 13.14
N ARG A 124 -10.96 -1.09 13.48
CA ARG A 124 -9.54 -0.82 13.78
C ARG A 124 -8.71 -0.60 12.53
N ILE A 125 -9.11 -1.20 11.41
CA ILE A 125 -8.51 -0.91 10.10
C ILE A 125 -8.94 0.48 9.64
N GLU A 126 -10.20 0.86 9.89
CA GLU A 126 -10.68 2.22 9.62
C GLU A 126 -9.87 3.25 10.42
N ASP A 127 -9.63 3.03 11.71
CA ASP A 127 -8.74 3.86 12.54
C ASP A 127 -7.34 4.03 11.91
N VAL A 128 -6.76 2.95 11.35
CA VAL A 128 -5.47 3.00 10.67
C VAL A 128 -5.51 3.90 9.44
N LEU A 129 -6.57 3.82 8.64
CA LEU A 129 -6.76 4.63 7.44
C LEU A 129 -7.00 6.12 7.80
N TRP A 130 -7.74 6.40 8.86
CA TRP A 130 -7.89 7.75 9.40
C TRP A 130 -6.56 8.31 9.89
N ALA A 131 -5.76 7.50 10.60
CA ALA A 131 -4.44 7.92 11.04
C ALA A 131 -3.53 8.27 9.86
N PHE A 132 -3.57 7.49 8.77
CA PHE A 132 -2.86 7.84 7.53
C PHE A 132 -3.28 9.20 7.00
N ARG A 133 -4.59 9.44 6.87
CA ARG A 133 -5.13 10.73 6.41
C ARG A 133 -4.67 11.88 7.30
N ASP A 134 -4.81 11.74 8.61
CA ASP A 134 -4.48 12.80 9.57
C ASP A 134 -2.99 13.16 9.51
N ARG A 135 -2.12 12.16 9.38
CA ARG A 135 -0.67 12.39 9.21
C ARG A 135 -0.34 13.02 7.86
N VAL A 136 -0.99 12.59 6.77
CA VAL A 136 -0.83 13.22 5.46
C VAL A 136 -1.21 14.70 5.53
N LEU A 137 -2.38 15.03 6.08
CA LEU A 137 -2.85 16.42 6.20
C LEU A 137 -1.94 17.29 7.09
N ASP A 138 -1.38 16.71 8.15
CA ASP A 138 -0.45 17.42 9.03
C ASP A 138 0.88 17.70 8.33
N LEU A 139 1.50 16.69 7.74
CA LEU A 139 2.79 16.81 7.06
C LEU A 139 2.70 17.67 5.80
N LYS A 140 1.54 17.71 5.11
CA LYS A 140 1.28 18.62 3.97
C LYS A 140 1.42 20.09 4.31
N LYS A 141 1.34 20.49 5.59
CA LYS A 141 1.56 21.88 6.01
C LYS A 141 3.00 22.32 5.74
N ASP A 142 3.94 21.39 5.66
CA ASP A 142 5.31 21.67 5.28
C ASP A 142 5.50 21.69 3.76
N ARG A 143 5.70 22.89 3.22
CA ARG A 143 5.87 23.13 1.77
C ARG A 143 7.13 22.50 1.17
N ARG A 144 8.09 22.05 2.00
CA ARG A 144 9.29 21.34 1.56
C ARG A 144 8.93 19.97 0.96
N PHE A 145 7.87 19.32 1.47
CA PHE A 145 7.44 18.02 0.99
C PHE A 145 6.67 18.11 -0.32
N LYS A 146 6.92 17.15 -1.21
CA LYS A 146 6.31 17.02 -2.54
C LYS A 146 5.54 15.71 -2.71
N TYR A 147 5.84 14.72 -1.89
CA TYR A 147 5.13 13.46 -1.90
C TYR A 147 5.15 12.82 -0.50
N ILE A 148 4.10 12.11 -0.15
CA ILE A 148 4.05 11.27 1.04
C ILE A 148 3.71 9.86 0.58
N LEU A 149 4.59 8.90 0.89
CA LEU A 149 4.40 7.49 0.57
C LEU A 149 3.97 6.75 1.84
N ILE A 150 2.76 6.18 1.82
CA ILE A 150 2.27 5.26 2.85
C ILE A 150 2.45 3.85 2.34
N PHE A 151 3.07 2.99 3.15
CA PHE A 151 3.31 1.60 2.78
C PHE A 151 3.35 0.70 4.01
N LYS A 152 3.23 -0.60 3.75
CA LYS A 152 3.36 -1.66 4.75
C LYS A 152 4.30 -2.75 4.25
N ASN A 153 5.09 -3.29 5.17
CA ASN A 153 5.84 -4.51 4.97
C ASN A 153 5.30 -5.53 5.98
N HIS A 154 4.75 -6.64 5.51
CA HIS A 154 4.25 -7.72 6.36
C HIS A 154 5.05 -9.00 6.08
N GLY A 155 5.70 -9.53 7.11
CA GLY A 155 6.59 -10.69 7.01
C GLY A 155 8.03 -10.35 6.59
N ASP A 156 8.97 -11.19 7.00
CA ASP A 156 10.42 -10.98 6.80
C ASP A 156 10.79 -10.87 5.31
N ALA A 157 10.22 -11.74 4.46
CA ALA A 157 10.44 -11.72 3.01
C ALA A 157 9.95 -10.41 2.32
N ALA A 158 9.07 -9.65 2.98
CA ALA A 158 8.63 -8.32 2.52
C ALA A 158 9.48 -7.16 3.09
N GLY A 159 10.52 -7.48 3.88
CA GLY A 159 11.40 -6.50 4.51
C GLY A 159 10.87 -5.94 5.84
N ALA A 160 9.98 -6.66 6.53
CA ALA A 160 9.55 -6.28 7.87
C ALA A 160 10.64 -6.63 8.89
N SER A 161 11.10 -5.65 9.68
CA SER A 161 12.09 -5.86 10.74
C SER A 161 11.50 -6.22 12.10
N LEU A 162 10.19 -6.03 12.26
CA LEU A 162 9.44 -6.33 13.48
C LEU A 162 8.15 -7.07 13.11
N GLU A 163 7.82 -8.11 13.89
CA GLU A 163 6.60 -8.93 13.70
C GLU A 163 5.32 -8.15 14.02
N HIS A 164 5.38 -7.22 14.98
CA HIS A 164 4.23 -6.43 15.42
C HIS A 164 3.66 -5.63 14.26
N THR A 165 2.36 -5.75 14.01
CA THR A 165 1.74 -5.13 12.83
C THR A 165 1.85 -3.61 12.86
N HIS A 166 2.52 -3.07 11.85
CA HIS A 166 2.71 -1.63 11.68
C HIS A 166 2.76 -1.27 10.20
N SER A 167 2.47 0.00 9.93
CA SER A 167 2.66 0.65 8.63
C SER A 167 3.66 1.77 8.78
N GLN A 168 4.15 2.29 7.65
CA GLN A 168 5.13 3.36 7.62
C GLN A 168 4.67 4.45 6.66
N LEU A 169 5.09 5.67 6.97
CA LEU A 169 4.87 6.84 6.15
C LEU A 169 6.19 7.57 6.00
N ILE A 170 6.57 7.88 4.75
CA ILE A 170 7.73 8.72 4.46
C ILE A 170 7.32 9.94 3.64
N ALA A 171 7.54 11.13 4.20
CA ALA A 171 7.39 12.40 3.49
C ALA A 171 8.71 12.79 2.80
N LEU A 172 8.62 13.05 1.51
CA LEU A 172 9.76 13.26 0.62
C LEU A 172 9.77 14.68 0.04
N PRO A 173 10.94 15.31 -0.12
CA PRO A 173 11.07 16.62 -0.76
C PRO A 173 11.08 16.53 -2.29
N VAL A 174 10.95 15.33 -2.84
CA VAL A 174 10.94 15.02 -4.27
C VAL A 174 9.83 14.01 -4.55
N VAL A 175 9.27 14.05 -5.76
CA VAL A 175 8.31 13.03 -6.20
C VAL A 175 9.11 11.79 -6.64
N PRO A 176 8.82 10.58 -6.12
CA PRO A 176 9.50 9.37 -6.55
C PRO A 176 9.35 9.12 -8.04
N LYS A 177 10.39 8.58 -8.70
CA LYS A 177 10.38 8.27 -10.14
C LYS A 177 9.16 7.46 -10.56
N ARG A 178 8.78 6.44 -9.77
CA ARG A 178 7.63 5.60 -10.06
C ARG A 178 6.31 6.37 -10.10
N VAL A 179 6.13 7.32 -9.18
CA VAL A 179 4.95 8.18 -9.13
C VAL A 179 4.94 9.15 -10.31
N ILE A 180 6.11 9.69 -10.70
CA ILE A 180 6.23 10.53 -11.90
C ILE A 180 5.77 9.76 -13.15
N GLU A 181 6.25 8.53 -13.34
CA GLU A 181 5.85 7.68 -14.48
C GLU A 181 4.33 7.46 -14.54
N GLU A 182 3.68 7.23 -13.39
CA GLU A 182 2.23 7.03 -13.33
C GLU A 182 1.45 8.31 -13.59
N VAL A 183 1.89 9.44 -13.02
CA VAL A 183 1.25 10.74 -13.23
C VAL A 183 1.41 11.21 -14.68
N GLU A 184 2.59 11.06 -15.28
CA GLU A 184 2.85 11.44 -16.66
C GLU A 184 2.03 10.58 -17.63
N GLY A 185 1.99 9.26 -17.44
CA GLY A 185 1.17 8.39 -18.29
C GLY A 185 -0.33 8.66 -18.16
N ALA A 186 -0.81 8.95 -16.94
CA ALA A 186 -2.18 9.38 -16.72
C ALA A 186 -2.51 10.72 -17.40
N LYS A 187 -1.58 11.69 -17.35
CA LYS A 187 -1.71 12.97 -18.06
C LYS A 187 -1.74 12.80 -19.56
N GLU A 188 -0.86 11.97 -20.13
CA GLU A 188 -0.81 11.70 -21.56
C GLU A 188 -2.13 11.07 -22.04
N TYR A 189 -2.64 10.08 -21.31
CA TYR A 189 -3.94 9.46 -21.59
C TYR A 189 -5.07 10.49 -21.54
N TYR A 190 -5.12 11.30 -20.48
CA TYR A 190 -6.14 12.33 -20.30
C TYR A 190 -6.08 13.38 -21.42
N SER A 191 -4.88 13.81 -21.84
CA SER A 191 -4.70 14.82 -22.88
C SER A 191 -5.24 14.36 -24.24
N TYR A 192 -5.20 13.04 -24.51
CA TYR A 192 -5.70 12.48 -25.77
C TYR A 192 -7.17 12.02 -25.69
N ARG A 193 -7.65 11.60 -24.51
CA ARG A 193 -8.97 10.97 -24.33
C ARG A 193 -9.98 11.80 -23.53
N GLU A 194 -9.53 12.87 -22.89
CA GLU A 194 -10.30 13.75 -21.99
C GLU A 194 -11.04 13.00 -20.87
N ARG A 195 -10.42 11.91 -20.38
CA ARG A 195 -10.96 11.07 -19.30
C ARG A 195 -9.84 10.35 -18.55
N CYS A 196 -10.05 10.06 -17.27
CA CYS A 196 -9.06 9.38 -16.44
C CYS A 196 -8.85 7.92 -16.87
N VAL A 197 -7.58 7.52 -17.02
CA VAL A 197 -7.19 6.14 -17.39
C VAL A 197 -7.66 5.10 -16.36
N PHE A 198 -7.59 5.43 -15.06
CA PHE A 198 -8.02 4.51 -14.00
C PHE A 198 -9.53 4.34 -13.97
N CYS A 199 -10.30 5.41 -14.22
CA CYS A 199 -11.76 5.32 -14.34
C CYS A 199 -12.18 4.42 -15.52
N ASP A 200 -11.43 4.46 -16.62
CA ASP A 200 -11.64 3.53 -17.74
C ASP A 200 -11.31 2.09 -17.39
N ILE A 201 -10.20 1.86 -16.68
CA ILE A 201 -9.83 0.52 -16.18
C ILE A 201 -10.95 -0.01 -15.28
N ILE A 202 -11.43 0.79 -14.32
CA ILE A 202 -12.52 0.41 -13.42
C ILE A 202 -13.76 0.02 -14.22
N ARG A 203 -14.20 0.84 -15.18
CA ARG A 203 -15.37 0.54 -16.02
C ARG A 203 -15.20 -0.75 -16.80
N GLN A 204 -14.07 -0.90 -17.49
CA GLN A 204 -13.80 -2.08 -18.33
C GLN A 204 -13.72 -3.36 -17.50
N GLU A 205 -13.06 -3.32 -16.34
CA GLU A 205 -12.94 -4.50 -15.46
C GLU A 205 -14.28 -4.83 -14.81
N ALA A 206 -15.08 -3.83 -14.41
CA ALA A 206 -16.42 -4.05 -13.88
C ALA A 206 -17.37 -4.67 -14.92
N GLU A 207 -17.32 -4.22 -16.18
CA GLU A 207 -18.13 -4.79 -17.27
C GLU A 207 -17.73 -6.24 -17.62
N SER A 208 -16.42 -6.52 -17.62
CA SER A 208 -15.88 -7.84 -17.95
C SER A 208 -16.05 -8.85 -16.81
N GLY A 209 -15.84 -8.42 -15.56
CA GLY A 209 -15.88 -9.25 -14.35
C GLY A 209 -14.74 -10.28 -14.23
N VAL A 210 -13.96 -10.51 -15.29
CA VAL A 210 -12.95 -11.59 -15.34
C VAL A 210 -11.89 -11.43 -14.25
N ARG A 211 -11.30 -10.24 -14.11
CA ARG A 211 -10.22 -9.95 -13.14
C ARG A 211 -10.70 -9.26 -11.85
N VAL A 212 -12.00 -9.04 -11.70
CA VAL A 212 -12.59 -8.49 -10.47
C VAL A 212 -12.57 -9.56 -9.39
N ILE A 213 -12.00 -9.24 -8.23
CA ILE A 213 -11.92 -10.15 -7.07
C ILE A 213 -13.13 -9.94 -6.17
N ALA A 214 -13.40 -8.69 -5.80
CA ALA A 214 -14.54 -8.27 -5.01
C ALA A 214 -14.85 -6.79 -5.27
N GLU A 215 -16.05 -6.37 -4.89
CA GLU A 215 -16.44 -4.98 -4.90
C GLU A 215 -17.43 -4.70 -3.76
N ASN A 216 -17.47 -3.44 -3.32
CA ASN A 216 -18.53 -2.93 -2.45
C ASN A 216 -19.11 -1.65 -3.07
N GLN A 217 -19.84 -0.86 -2.28
CA GLN A 217 -20.50 0.34 -2.77
C GLN A 217 -19.51 1.37 -3.33
N GLU A 218 -18.34 1.54 -2.68
CA GLU A 218 -17.41 2.63 -2.98
C GLU A 218 -16.11 2.15 -3.63
N PHE A 219 -15.77 0.86 -3.56
CA PHE A 219 -14.49 0.31 -4.01
C PHE A 219 -14.64 -0.93 -4.89
N ILE A 220 -13.65 -1.11 -5.76
CA ILE A 220 -13.41 -2.32 -6.54
C ILE A 220 -12.01 -2.85 -6.24
N ALA A 221 -11.91 -4.16 -6.02
CA ALA A 221 -10.65 -4.89 -5.91
C ALA A 221 -10.48 -5.79 -7.14
N MET A 222 -9.36 -5.67 -7.83
CA MET A 222 -9.10 -6.39 -9.08
C MET A 222 -7.63 -6.83 -9.21
N ALA A 223 -7.37 -7.87 -9.99
CA ALA A 223 -6.03 -8.15 -10.48
C ALA A 223 -5.75 -7.25 -11.70
N PRO A 224 -4.66 -6.46 -11.75
CA PRO A 224 -4.39 -5.61 -12.91
C PRO A 224 -4.13 -6.46 -14.16
N PHE A 225 -4.38 -5.90 -15.35
CA PHE A 225 -4.17 -6.62 -16.61
C PHE A 225 -2.71 -7.05 -16.85
N ALA A 226 -1.76 -6.23 -16.38
CA ALA A 226 -0.31 -6.46 -16.48
C ALA A 226 0.35 -6.46 -15.08
N PRO A 227 0.09 -7.48 -14.23
CA PRO A 227 0.57 -7.54 -12.85
C PRO A 227 2.07 -7.84 -12.78
N ARG A 228 2.84 -7.07 -12.00
CA ARG A 228 4.27 -7.34 -11.79
C ARG A 228 4.48 -8.61 -10.98
N PHE A 229 3.61 -8.86 -10.00
CA PHE A 229 3.74 -9.97 -9.06
C PHE A 229 2.54 -10.92 -9.13
N PRO A 230 2.70 -12.24 -8.90
CA PRO A 230 1.58 -13.15 -8.73
C PRO A 230 0.62 -12.67 -7.64
N PHE A 231 -0.69 -12.76 -7.87
CA PHE A 231 -1.70 -12.33 -6.92
C PHE A 231 -1.61 -10.85 -6.51
N GLU A 232 -0.99 -10.00 -7.35
CA GLU A 232 -1.06 -8.55 -7.20
C GLU A 232 -2.52 -8.08 -7.31
N MET A 233 -2.94 -7.23 -6.37
CA MET A 233 -4.30 -6.69 -6.29
C MET A 233 -4.26 -5.17 -6.25
N TRP A 234 -5.16 -4.53 -6.97
CA TRP A 234 -5.42 -3.09 -6.88
C TRP A 234 -6.78 -2.85 -6.25
N LEU A 235 -6.82 -1.97 -5.25
CA LEU A 235 -8.04 -1.44 -4.66
C LEU A 235 -8.17 0.01 -5.11
N LEU A 236 -9.25 0.32 -5.84
CA LEU A 236 -9.52 1.67 -6.35
C LEU A 236 -10.92 2.13 -5.91
N PRO A 237 -11.09 3.41 -5.55
CA PRO A 237 -12.43 3.95 -5.39
C PRO A 237 -13.16 3.97 -6.74
N LYS A 238 -14.44 3.62 -6.74
CA LYS A 238 -15.33 3.76 -7.89
C LYS A 238 -15.54 5.24 -8.27
N PRO A 239 -15.80 6.17 -7.32
CA PRO A 239 -15.80 7.59 -7.65
C PRO A 239 -14.37 8.08 -7.93
N HIS A 240 -14.23 9.02 -8.87
CA HIS A 240 -12.92 9.62 -9.14
C HIS A 240 -12.40 10.38 -7.91
N ARG A 241 -11.21 9.96 -7.45
CA ARG A 241 -10.45 10.61 -6.37
C ARG A 241 -8.97 10.61 -6.74
N SER A 242 -8.37 11.77 -6.94
CA SER A 242 -6.92 11.87 -7.22
C SER A 242 -6.07 11.76 -5.95
N ALA A 243 -6.63 12.12 -4.79
CA ALA A 243 -5.92 12.13 -3.51
C ALA A 243 -6.59 11.24 -2.45
N PHE A 244 -5.78 10.42 -1.75
CA PHE A 244 -6.24 9.54 -0.68
C PHE A 244 -6.95 10.29 0.46
N GLU A 245 -6.38 11.40 0.91
CA GLU A 245 -6.86 12.21 2.03
C GLU A 245 -8.18 12.97 1.76
N GLU A 246 -8.60 13.03 0.51
CA GLU A 246 -9.87 13.64 0.07
C GLU A 246 -11.05 12.66 0.16
N SER A 247 -10.79 11.39 0.48
CA SER A 247 -11.83 10.38 0.71
C SER A 247 -12.71 10.76 1.91
N GLN A 248 -14.00 10.46 1.79
CA GLN A 248 -15.01 10.73 2.81
C GLN A 248 -15.11 9.60 3.85
N LYS A 249 -15.85 9.85 4.93
CA LYS A 249 -16.04 8.86 6.01
C LYS A 249 -16.59 7.52 5.49
N SER A 250 -17.65 7.54 4.69
CA SER A 250 -18.22 6.32 4.10
C SER A 250 -17.22 5.59 3.20
N GLU A 251 -16.35 6.33 2.50
CA GLU A 251 -15.28 5.74 1.69
C GLU A 251 -14.24 5.03 2.59
N PHE A 252 -13.86 5.59 3.75
CA PHE A 252 -12.95 4.92 4.68
C PHE A 252 -13.53 3.66 5.32
N GLU A 253 -14.80 3.68 5.71
CA GLU A 253 -15.51 2.49 6.23
C GLU A 253 -15.49 1.36 5.20
N GLN A 254 -15.81 1.68 3.94
CA GLN A 254 -15.84 0.73 2.83
C GLN A 254 -14.44 0.27 2.42
N LEU A 255 -13.44 1.15 2.47
CA LEU A 255 -12.03 0.80 2.24
C LEU A 255 -11.52 -0.17 3.31
N ALA A 256 -11.83 0.07 4.58
CA ALA A 256 -11.45 -0.82 5.67
C ALA A 256 -12.03 -2.22 5.49
N SER A 257 -13.31 -2.31 5.11
CA SER A 257 -13.98 -3.59 4.88
C SER A 257 -13.37 -4.36 3.69
N ILE A 258 -13.16 -3.71 2.54
CA ILE A 258 -12.63 -4.40 1.36
C ILE A 258 -11.14 -4.73 1.52
N LEU A 259 -10.35 -3.88 2.20
CA LEU A 259 -8.96 -4.18 2.52
C LEU A 259 -8.86 -5.42 3.40
N LYS A 260 -9.71 -5.53 4.43
CA LYS A 260 -9.78 -6.74 5.26
C LYS A 260 -10.11 -7.97 4.43
N ASP A 261 -11.16 -7.90 3.60
CA ASP A 261 -11.57 -9.01 2.73
C ASP A 261 -10.42 -9.47 1.83
N MET A 262 -9.70 -8.53 1.20
CA MET A 262 -8.55 -8.87 0.33
C MET A 262 -7.42 -9.55 1.10
N LEU A 263 -7.09 -9.06 2.30
CA LEU A 263 -6.04 -9.66 3.12
C LEU A 263 -6.43 -11.04 3.65
N VAL A 264 -7.70 -11.26 4.02
CA VAL A 264 -8.19 -12.58 4.46
C VAL A 264 -8.19 -13.59 3.30
N ARG A 265 -8.62 -13.18 2.11
CA ARG A 265 -8.53 -14.01 0.90
C ARG A 265 -7.08 -14.37 0.60
N LEU A 266 -6.19 -13.40 0.71
CA LEU A 266 -4.76 -13.58 0.48
C LEU A 266 -4.16 -14.61 1.46
N ASP A 267 -4.42 -14.47 2.76
CA ASP A 267 -3.98 -15.41 3.79
C ASP A 267 -4.49 -16.82 3.53
N LYS A 268 -5.76 -16.96 3.12
CA LYS A 268 -6.38 -18.26 2.85
C LYS A 268 -5.84 -18.93 1.59
N VAL A 269 -5.65 -18.18 0.51
CA VAL A 269 -5.23 -18.73 -0.79
C VAL A 269 -3.75 -19.06 -0.81
N LEU A 270 -2.93 -18.29 -0.10
CA LEU A 270 -1.47 -18.39 -0.16
C LEU A 270 -0.82 -18.83 1.16
N ASP A 271 -1.62 -19.27 2.14
CA ASP A 271 -1.17 -19.72 3.48
C ASP A 271 -0.33 -18.67 4.21
N TYR A 272 -0.95 -17.53 4.52
CA TYR A 272 -0.37 -16.38 5.25
C TYR A 272 0.96 -15.89 4.64
N PRO A 273 0.94 -15.37 3.40
CA PRO A 273 2.15 -14.96 2.70
C PRO A 273 2.69 -13.63 3.25
N ALA A 274 3.99 -13.40 3.04
CA ALA A 274 4.54 -12.06 3.17
C ALA A 274 4.01 -11.16 2.04
N TYR A 275 3.77 -9.89 2.33
CA TYR A 275 3.29 -8.92 1.34
C TYR A 275 3.76 -7.50 1.65
N ASN A 276 3.79 -6.68 0.60
CA ASN A 276 3.79 -5.23 0.77
C ASN A 276 2.45 -4.67 0.31
N TYR A 277 2.02 -3.56 0.89
CA TYR A 277 1.09 -2.69 0.18
C TYR A 277 1.61 -1.27 0.12
N ILE A 278 1.13 -0.53 -0.88
CA ILE A 278 1.50 0.87 -1.10
C ILE A 278 0.24 1.64 -1.49
N ILE A 279 0.07 2.84 -0.92
CA ILE A 279 -0.95 3.79 -1.37
C ILE A 279 -0.29 4.77 -2.35
N HIS A 280 -0.78 4.77 -3.58
CA HIS A 280 -0.42 5.70 -4.64
C HIS A 280 -1.45 6.83 -4.66
N THR A 281 -1.01 8.07 -4.52
CA THR A 281 -1.87 9.26 -4.39
C THR A 281 -1.29 10.40 -5.22
N SER A 282 -2.05 11.46 -5.51
CA SER A 282 -1.52 12.58 -6.29
C SER A 282 -0.40 13.33 -5.55
N PRO A 283 0.69 13.72 -6.23
CA PRO A 283 1.77 14.52 -5.63
C PRO A 283 1.33 15.96 -5.31
N PHE A 284 2.06 16.60 -4.40
CA PHE A 284 1.84 18.00 -4.05
C PHE A 284 2.57 18.95 -5.01
N PRO A 285 2.01 20.13 -5.34
CA PRO A 285 0.76 20.70 -4.82
C PRO A 285 -0.49 20.36 -5.64
N ASP A 286 -0.36 19.64 -6.75
CA ASP A 286 -1.46 19.34 -7.70
C ASP A 286 -2.30 18.14 -7.23
N VAL A 287 -2.90 18.28 -6.05
CA VAL A 287 -3.49 17.13 -5.33
C VAL A 287 -4.83 16.70 -5.92
N SER A 288 -5.69 17.68 -6.25
CA SER A 288 -7.00 17.47 -6.87
C SER A 288 -6.90 17.73 -8.37
N ASN A 289 -6.92 16.66 -9.16
CA ASN A 289 -6.91 16.70 -10.61
C ASN A 289 -7.79 15.60 -11.23
N ASP A 290 -8.08 15.76 -12.53
CA ASP A 290 -8.99 14.89 -13.29
C ASP A 290 -8.27 13.75 -14.02
N TYR A 291 -6.94 13.77 -14.05
CA TYR A 291 -6.15 12.81 -14.81
C TYR A 291 -5.70 11.62 -13.96
N TYR A 292 -5.35 11.84 -12.67
CA TYR A 292 -4.85 10.81 -11.76
C TYR A 292 -5.93 10.29 -10.82
N HIS A 293 -5.75 9.07 -10.32
CA HIS A 293 -6.69 8.41 -9.42
C HIS A 293 -5.89 7.60 -8.39
N TRP A 294 -6.09 7.91 -7.11
CA TRP A 294 -5.39 7.21 -6.04
C TRP A 294 -5.82 5.75 -5.99
N HIS A 295 -4.91 4.86 -5.63
CA HIS A 295 -5.19 3.44 -5.49
C HIS A 295 -4.25 2.80 -4.46
N LEU A 296 -4.66 1.65 -3.94
CA LEU A 296 -3.82 0.84 -3.06
C LEU A 296 -3.43 -0.44 -3.79
N GLU A 297 -2.13 -0.69 -3.89
CA GLU A 297 -1.58 -1.91 -4.48
C GLU A 297 -1.15 -2.88 -3.37
N ILE A 298 -1.64 -4.12 -3.41
CA ILE A 298 -1.16 -5.22 -2.54
C ILE A 298 -0.30 -6.15 -3.41
N MET A 299 0.93 -6.40 -2.96
CA MET A 299 1.95 -7.15 -3.70
C MET A 299 2.50 -8.29 -2.83
N PRO A 300 1.96 -9.51 -2.98
CA PRO A 300 2.47 -10.69 -2.29
C PRO A 300 3.91 -11.03 -2.73
N LYS A 301 4.76 -11.40 -1.77
CA LYS A 301 6.17 -11.73 -2.02
C LYS A 301 6.35 -13.22 -2.25
N LEU A 302 5.94 -13.66 -3.44
CA LEU A 302 6.00 -15.06 -3.87
C LEU A 302 7.19 -15.37 -4.78
N THR A 303 7.75 -14.35 -5.44
CA THR A 303 8.87 -14.49 -6.38
C THR A 303 10.00 -13.53 -6.00
N LYS A 304 11.23 -13.89 -6.35
CA LYS A 304 12.41 -13.01 -6.17
C LYS A 304 12.72 -12.33 -7.50
N MET A 305 12.92 -11.01 -7.46
CA MET A 305 13.46 -10.29 -8.62
C MET A 305 14.93 -10.64 -8.81
N ALA A 306 15.34 -10.90 -10.05
CA ALA A 306 16.69 -11.27 -10.41
C ALA A 306 17.26 -10.30 -11.46
N GLY A 307 18.45 -10.62 -11.99
CA GLY A 307 19.19 -9.74 -12.89
C GLY A 307 18.43 -9.34 -14.16
N PHE A 308 17.50 -10.16 -14.65
CA PHE A 308 16.67 -9.80 -15.79
C PHE A 308 15.72 -8.66 -15.46
N GLU A 309 15.00 -8.76 -14.35
CA GLU A 309 14.07 -7.73 -13.89
C GLU A 309 14.82 -6.44 -13.55
N TRP A 310 15.94 -6.54 -12.81
CA TRP A 310 16.78 -5.39 -12.46
C TRP A 310 17.40 -4.70 -13.68
N GLY A 311 17.83 -5.46 -14.69
CA GLY A 311 18.53 -4.94 -15.86
C GLY A 311 17.62 -4.34 -16.93
N THR A 312 16.35 -4.79 -17.01
CA THR A 312 15.44 -4.39 -18.08
C THR A 312 14.25 -3.54 -17.61
N GLY A 313 13.89 -3.63 -16.33
CA GLY A 313 12.64 -3.08 -15.81
C GLY A 313 11.39 -3.88 -16.21
N PHE A 314 11.55 -5.02 -16.90
CA PHE A 314 10.46 -5.96 -17.17
C PHE A 314 10.22 -6.84 -15.96
N TYR A 315 9.00 -7.33 -15.83
CA TYR A 315 8.64 -8.32 -14.83
C TYR A 315 8.23 -9.62 -15.50
N ILE A 316 8.56 -10.75 -14.87
CA ILE A 316 8.10 -12.07 -15.28
C ILE A 316 7.11 -12.57 -14.24
N ASN A 317 5.85 -12.68 -14.64
CA ASN A 317 4.79 -13.20 -13.79
C ASN A 317 4.42 -14.63 -14.22
N PRO A 318 4.63 -15.65 -13.37
CA PRO A 318 4.24 -17.02 -13.69
C PRO A 318 2.73 -17.27 -13.61
N THR A 319 1.95 -16.36 -13.02
CA THR A 319 0.52 -16.55 -12.78
C THR A 319 -0.30 -15.54 -13.58
N PRO A 320 -1.18 -15.96 -14.49
CA PRO A 320 -2.09 -15.04 -15.18
C PRO A 320 -2.96 -14.28 -14.18
N PRO A 321 -3.23 -12.98 -14.38
CA PRO A 321 -4.11 -12.22 -13.50
C PRO A 321 -5.53 -12.78 -13.45
N GLU A 322 -6.02 -13.37 -14.55
CA GLU A 322 -7.34 -14.01 -14.61
C GLU A 322 -7.46 -15.17 -13.61
N GLU A 323 -6.42 -16.01 -13.53
CA GLU A 323 -6.36 -17.13 -12.59
C GLU A 323 -6.18 -16.62 -11.15
N SER A 324 -5.31 -15.62 -10.95
CA SER A 324 -5.11 -15.00 -9.62
C SER A 324 -6.43 -14.46 -9.08
N ALA A 325 -7.17 -13.71 -9.90
CA ALA A 325 -8.47 -13.16 -9.54
C ALA A 325 -9.50 -14.26 -9.26
N LYS A 326 -9.53 -15.31 -10.08
CA LYS A 326 -10.41 -16.46 -9.88
C LYS A 326 -10.16 -17.15 -8.54
N PHE A 327 -8.91 -17.51 -8.22
CA PHE A 327 -8.57 -18.15 -6.95
C PHE A 327 -8.92 -17.30 -5.74
N LEU A 328 -8.65 -15.99 -5.79
CA LEU A 328 -8.99 -15.06 -4.70
C LEU A 328 -10.50 -14.90 -4.54
N ARG A 329 -11.26 -14.83 -5.64
CA ARG A 329 -12.72 -14.71 -5.63
C ARG A 329 -13.41 -15.96 -5.11
N GLU A 330 -12.91 -17.15 -5.48
CA GLU A 330 -13.42 -18.45 -5.04
C GLU A 330 -13.05 -18.79 -3.59
N ALA A 331 -12.10 -18.07 -2.99
CA ALA A 331 -11.80 -18.22 -1.57
C ALA A 331 -13.02 -17.84 -0.73
N SER A 332 -13.58 -18.82 -0.01
CA SER A 332 -14.70 -18.53 0.91
C SER A 332 -14.22 -17.66 2.07
N VAL A 333 -14.77 -16.47 2.19
CA VAL A 333 -14.57 -15.58 3.33
C VAL A 333 -15.88 -15.59 4.11
N GLU A 334 -15.83 -15.79 5.42
CA GLU A 334 -17.02 -15.61 6.25
C GLU A 334 -17.46 -14.16 6.09
N ALA A 335 -18.70 -13.93 5.62
CA ALA A 335 -19.21 -12.59 5.42
C ALA A 335 -19.10 -11.83 6.75
N THR A 336 -18.35 -10.72 6.74
CA THR A 336 -18.26 -9.82 7.88
C THR A 336 -19.67 -9.34 8.19
N VAL A 337 -20.32 -9.96 9.17
CA VAL A 337 -21.65 -9.54 9.62
C VAL A 337 -21.45 -8.16 10.22
N SER A 338 -21.96 -7.14 9.53
CA SER A 338 -22.15 -5.81 10.06
C SER A 338 -23.05 -5.95 11.28
N SER A 339 -22.48 -5.97 12.48
CA SER A 339 -23.25 -5.90 13.72
C SER A 339 -23.96 -4.56 13.73
N GLN A 340 -25.30 -4.61 13.69
CA GLN A 340 -26.21 -3.49 13.83
C GLN A 340 -25.95 -2.64 15.07
#